data_AF-A0A8H4ESJ2-F1
#
_entry.id   AF-A0A8H4ESJ2-F1
#
_cell.length_a   1.000
_cell.length_b   1.000
_cell.length_c   1.000
_cell.angle_alpha   90.00
_cell.angle_beta   90.00
_cell.angle_gamma   90.00
#
_symmetry.space_group_name_H-M   'P 1'
#
loop_
_entity.id
_entity.type
_entity.pdbx_description
1 polymer ?
#
loop_
_entity_poly.entity_id
_entity_poly.type
_entity_poly.pdbx_seq_one_letter_code
_entity_poly.pdbx_strand_id
1 'polypeptide(L)'
;MYRIMLLKMFIDRALIKECTFHESQEFTAYPIQLQHLNELITTLFNRHLHLRYLNLGYFNCNDNGLEILTDKCTALETFKIKAYGCSDEALAKFLRAQRKLTKLKIRDATEMRETMNAIGTLSQSIVKLRILNCNLENCTSPFTNIGECTRLRSLYMRCISFTTNTSLSQLLMPIAQNCEFHNIDFSKTPLPVEVLIEIAKKSSTTLRRVHLVRPDNDTQYLDLSAGIEALAQYATNLRHFERDILPSEIDSTSYFLNSIGQSLERLEIDSNMDGRDMSNLIETIGRKCQKLCVLNISNFEFNLDAFEELVNGCRLLHTLNIDYSQSVNDRVLELLVHASSLQTLYIKLCPNVSVEEIERFHEEREFAGEREVEVEYY
;
A
#
# COMPACT_ATOMS: atom_id res chain seq x y z
N MET A 1 -7.53 36.94 21.44
CA MET A 1 -7.99 36.81 20.04
C MET A 1 -7.40 35.59 19.35
N TYR A 2 -6.07 35.41 19.30
CA TYR A 2 -5.40 34.25 18.69
C TYR A 2 -5.81 32.87 19.25
N ARG A 3 -5.96 32.72 20.57
CA ARG A 3 -6.43 31.46 21.21
C ARG A 3 -7.85 31.06 20.81
N ILE A 4 -8.75 32.02 20.74
CA ILE A 4 -10.13 31.78 20.29
C ILE A 4 -10.12 31.46 18.80
N MET A 5 -9.23 32.05 18.00
CA MET A 5 -9.12 31.75 16.57
C MET A 5 -8.52 30.37 16.28
N LEU A 6 -7.52 29.92 17.03
CA LEU A 6 -6.96 28.56 16.93
C LEU A 6 -7.94 27.51 17.42
N LEU A 7 -8.56 27.73 18.57
CA LEU A 7 -9.60 26.85 19.09
C LEU A 7 -10.84 26.88 18.20
N LYS A 8 -11.18 28.01 17.57
CA LYS A 8 -12.28 28.13 16.59
C LYS A 8 -11.90 27.58 15.23
N MET A 9 -10.65 27.63 14.77
CA MET A 9 -10.22 26.89 13.57
C MET A 9 -10.19 25.39 13.84
N PHE A 10 -9.78 25.00 15.06
CA PHE A 10 -9.83 23.63 15.52
C PHE A 10 -11.28 23.16 15.64
N ILE A 11 -12.14 23.93 16.30
CA ILE A 11 -13.56 23.64 16.53
C ILE A 11 -14.39 23.80 15.25
N ASP A 12 -14.12 24.74 14.36
CA ASP A 12 -14.82 24.89 13.07
C ASP A 12 -14.37 23.78 12.09
N ARG A 13 -13.13 23.28 12.19
CA ARG A 13 -12.70 22.03 11.54
C ARG A 13 -13.18 20.76 12.27
N ALA A 14 -13.52 20.87 13.57
CA ALA A 14 -14.03 19.78 14.41
C ALA A 14 -15.56 19.77 14.61
N LEU A 15 -16.28 20.80 14.14
CA LEU A 15 -17.74 20.94 14.09
C LEU A 15 -18.34 20.17 12.91
N ILE A 16 -17.60 19.17 12.46
CA ILE A 16 -18.05 18.15 11.55
C ILE A 16 -18.31 16.94 12.44
N LYS A 17 -19.46 16.27 12.28
CA LYS A 17 -19.73 14.92 12.82
C LYS A 17 -18.62 13.88 12.50
N GLU A 18 -17.64 14.30 11.72
CA GLU A 18 -16.42 13.65 11.28
C GLU A 18 -15.26 14.65 11.44
N CYS A 19 -14.73 14.80 12.65
CA CYS A 19 -13.53 15.61 12.90
C CYS A 19 -12.32 14.94 12.21
N THR A 20 -12.22 15.15 10.89
CA THR A 20 -11.19 14.61 10.01
C THR A 20 -10.07 15.62 9.90
N PHE A 21 -8.94 15.34 10.54
CA PHE A 21 -7.66 15.81 10.03
C PHE A 21 -7.35 15.01 8.76
N HIS A 22 -8.01 15.40 7.66
CA HIS A 22 -7.74 14.88 6.33
C HIS A 22 -6.40 15.47 5.88
N GLU A 23 -5.47 14.58 5.52
CA GLU A 23 -4.28 14.86 4.70
C GLU A 23 -3.59 16.21 4.95
N SER A 24 -3.22 16.51 6.20
CA SER A 24 -2.27 17.59 6.44
C SER A 24 -0.95 17.18 5.79
N GLN A 25 -0.65 17.72 4.61
CA GLN A 25 0.72 17.75 4.09
C GLN A 25 1.63 18.37 5.15
N GLU A 26 2.92 18.06 5.10
CA GLU A 26 3.95 18.51 6.04
C GLU A 26 4.05 20.05 6.09
N PHE A 27 3.10 20.71 6.75
CA PHE A 27 3.20 22.11 7.06
C PHE A 27 3.98 22.23 8.38
N THR A 28 5.30 22.33 8.24
CA THR A 28 6.25 22.72 9.31
C THR A 28 5.88 24.06 9.97
N ALA A 29 5.02 24.86 9.35
CA ALA A 29 4.59 26.18 9.82
C ALA A 29 3.64 26.17 11.02
N TYR A 30 3.05 25.03 11.42
CA TYR A 30 2.12 24.99 12.56
C TYR A 30 2.37 23.76 13.45
N PRO A 31 3.40 23.79 14.33
CA PRO A 31 3.57 22.76 15.32
C PRO A 31 2.46 22.89 16.37
N ILE A 32 1.38 22.10 16.23
CA ILE A 32 0.49 21.84 17.35
C ILE A 32 1.38 21.31 18.48
N GLN A 33 1.33 21.93 19.66
CA GLN A 33 2.10 21.54 20.85
C GLN A 33 1.24 20.67 21.78
N LEU A 34 1.87 19.94 22.70
CA LEU A 34 1.19 19.11 23.70
C LEU A 34 0.13 19.88 24.50
N GLN A 35 0.42 21.13 24.86
CA GLN A 35 -0.53 22.00 25.56
C GLN A 35 -1.82 22.21 24.74
N HIS A 36 -1.70 22.41 23.42
CA HIS A 36 -2.86 22.58 22.54
C HIS A 36 -3.71 21.31 22.45
N LEU A 37 -3.08 20.13 22.47
CA LEU A 37 -3.78 18.85 22.53
C LEU A 37 -4.55 18.68 23.85
N ASN A 38 -3.94 19.06 24.98
CA ASN A 38 -4.58 18.98 26.28
C ASN A 38 -5.76 19.96 26.42
N GLU A 39 -5.55 21.22 26.01
CA GLU A 39 -6.59 22.26 26.02
C GLU A 39 -7.79 21.85 25.17
N LEU A 40 -7.52 21.28 24.00
CA LEU A 40 -8.55 20.74 23.14
C LEU A 40 -9.35 19.66 23.83
N ILE A 41 -8.67 18.60 24.29
CA ILE A 41 -9.34 17.42 24.84
C ILE A 41 -10.18 17.87 26.04
N THR A 42 -9.62 18.67 26.94
CA THR A 42 -10.36 19.23 28.07
C THR A 42 -11.61 20.00 27.61
N THR A 43 -11.49 20.84 26.58
CA THR A 43 -12.63 21.60 26.03
C THR A 43 -13.70 20.70 25.43
N LEU A 44 -13.33 19.67 24.66
CA LEU A 44 -14.27 18.72 24.06
C LEU A 44 -15.01 17.92 25.14
N PHE A 45 -14.29 17.45 26.16
CA PHE A 45 -14.86 16.69 27.28
C PHE A 45 -15.84 17.51 28.10
N ASN A 46 -15.49 18.76 28.41
CA ASN A 46 -16.40 19.68 29.10
C ASN A 46 -17.68 19.99 28.30
N ARG A 47 -17.67 19.73 26.98
CA ARG A 47 -18.82 19.89 26.08
C ARG A 47 -19.52 18.57 25.73
N HIS A 48 -19.17 17.46 26.39
CA HIS A 48 -19.71 16.12 26.12
C HIS A 48 -19.57 15.68 24.65
N LEU A 49 -18.51 16.12 23.96
CA LEU A 49 -18.22 15.71 22.59
C LEU A 49 -17.29 14.50 22.59
N HIS A 50 -17.65 13.47 21.81
CA HIS A 50 -16.85 12.25 21.65
C HIS A 50 -16.08 12.28 20.33
N LEU A 51 -14.76 12.13 20.41
CA LEU A 51 -13.91 12.05 19.24
C LEU A 51 -13.97 10.64 18.63
N ARG A 52 -14.31 10.56 17.33
CA ARG A 52 -14.36 9.29 16.57
C ARG A 52 -13.17 9.11 15.64
N TYR A 53 -12.59 10.20 15.15
CA TYR A 53 -11.41 10.19 14.28
C TYR A 53 -10.35 11.09 14.89
N LEU A 54 -9.11 10.61 14.95
CA LEU A 54 -7.96 11.41 15.35
C LEU A 54 -6.74 11.02 14.52
N ASN A 55 -6.06 12.01 13.94
CA ASN A 55 -4.83 11.81 13.17
C ASN A 55 -3.74 12.73 13.71
N LEU A 56 -2.74 12.11 14.33
CA LEU A 56 -1.53 12.69 14.89
C LEU A 56 -0.31 12.35 14.03
N GLY A 57 -0.50 12.04 12.73
CA GLY A 57 0.59 11.60 11.85
C GLY A 57 1.74 12.60 11.72
N TYR A 58 1.48 13.89 11.93
CA TYR A 58 2.47 14.98 11.84
C TYR A 58 2.67 15.71 13.17
N PHE A 59 2.05 15.21 14.23
CA PHE A 59 2.21 15.74 15.57
C PHE A 59 3.30 14.96 16.28
N ASN A 60 4.21 15.66 16.97
CA ASN A 60 5.24 15.02 17.79
C ASN A 60 4.62 14.53 19.10
N CYS A 61 3.90 13.40 19.03
CA CYS A 61 3.27 12.79 20.19
C CYS A 61 4.31 12.07 21.04
N ASN A 62 4.13 12.15 22.36
CA ASN A 62 4.91 11.42 23.35
C ASN A 62 3.98 10.78 24.38
N ASP A 63 4.55 10.09 25.36
CA ASP A 63 3.82 9.36 26.40
C ASP A 63 2.81 10.23 27.15
N ASN A 64 3.17 11.46 27.49
CA ASN A 64 2.25 12.41 28.14
C ASN A 64 1.04 12.74 27.24
N GLY A 65 1.26 12.86 25.93
CA GLY A 65 0.18 13.06 24.96
C GLY A 65 -0.75 11.86 24.87
N LEU A 66 -0.19 10.65 24.86
CA LEU A 66 -0.96 9.41 24.88
C LEU A 66 -1.71 9.21 26.19
N GLU A 67 -1.15 9.60 27.33
CA GLU A 67 -1.81 9.49 28.63
C GLU A 67 -3.08 10.37 28.68
N ILE A 68 -2.97 11.63 28.25
CA ILE A 68 -4.13 12.53 28.13
C ILE A 68 -5.21 11.91 27.23
N LEU A 69 -4.80 11.31 26.11
CA LEU A 69 -5.71 10.64 25.19
C LEU A 69 -6.34 9.37 25.78
N THR A 70 -5.57 8.59 26.53
CA THR A 70 -6.00 7.33 27.15
C THR A 70 -7.12 7.57 28.14
N ASP A 71 -6.99 8.59 28.98
CA ASP A 71 -7.95 8.88 30.05
C ASP A 71 -9.28 9.45 29.52
N LYS A 72 -9.21 10.06 28.35
CA LYS A 72 -10.30 10.88 27.82
C LYS A 72 -10.92 10.20 26.60
N CYS A 73 -10.13 9.91 25.57
CA CYS A 73 -10.60 9.38 24.30
C CYS A 73 -10.63 7.85 24.25
N THR A 74 -11.73 7.21 24.68
CA THR A 74 -11.88 5.73 24.71
C THR A 74 -12.76 5.13 23.60
N ALA A 75 -13.31 5.98 22.73
CA ALA A 75 -14.31 5.62 21.73
C ALA A 75 -13.91 6.00 20.30
N LEU A 76 -12.60 6.11 20.03
CA LEU A 76 -12.12 6.38 18.68
C LEU A 76 -12.45 5.21 17.76
N GLU A 77 -12.85 5.53 16.54
CA GLU A 77 -13.08 4.58 15.45
C GLU A 77 -11.90 4.56 14.48
N THR A 78 -11.21 5.69 14.31
CA THR A 78 -10.00 5.79 13.50
C THR A 78 -8.92 6.55 14.26
N PHE A 79 -7.74 5.96 14.37
CA PHE A 79 -6.57 6.57 14.98
C PHE A 79 -5.34 6.44 14.07
N LYS A 80 -4.61 7.54 13.90
CA LYS A 80 -3.35 7.57 13.16
C LYS A 80 -2.31 8.31 13.99
N ILE A 81 -1.09 7.79 14.08
CA ILE A 81 -0.01 8.38 14.87
C ILE A 81 1.35 8.17 14.20
N LYS A 82 2.25 9.15 14.37
CA LYS A 82 3.70 8.97 14.25
C LYS A 82 4.26 8.82 15.66
N ALA A 83 4.78 7.66 15.97
CA ALA A 83 5.00 7.15 17.33
C ALA A 83 6.47 7.11 17.75
N TYR A 84 7.35 7.81 17.04
CA TYR A 84 8.79 7.89 17.36
C TYR A 84 9.08 8.41 18.78
N GLY A 85 8.23 9.31 19.29
CA GLY A 85 8.35 9.86 20.65
C GLY A 85 7.57 9.11 21.71
N CYS A 86 6.91 8.00 21.37
CA CYS A 86 6.04 7.24 22.26
C CYS A 86 6.68 5.90 22.64
N SER A 87 6.65 5.55 23.92
CA SER A 87 7.04 4.22 24.40
C SER A 87 6.00 3.17 23.99
N ASP A 88 6.47 1.94 23.88
CA ASP A 88 5.65 0.76 23.60
C ASP A 88 4.55 0.57 24.67
N GLU A 89 4.87 0.83 25.94
CA GLU A 89 3.92 0.74 27.06
C GLU A 89 2.81 1.79 26.94
N ALA A 90 3.15 3.06 26.65
CA ALA A 90 2.16 4.13 26.52
C ALA A 90 1.19 3.88 25.36
N LEU A 91 1.71 3.42 24.21
CA LEU A 91 0.89 3.02 23.06
C LEU A 91 -0.01 1.84 23.41
N ALA A 92 0.53 0.80 24.04
CA ALA A 92 -0.23 -0.36 24.46
C ALA A 92 -1.36 0.03 25.44
N LYS A 93 -1.07 0.87 26.45
CA LYS A 93 -2.05 1.41 27.40
C LYS A 93 -3.17 2.16 26.69
N PHE A 94 -2.82 3.01 25.73
CA PHE A 94 -3.81 3.74 24.92
C PHE A 94 -4.71 2.80 24.12
N LEU A 95 -4.15 1.79 23.45
CA LEU A 95 -4.92 0.84 22.65
C LEU A 95 -5.89 0.01 23.52
N ARG A 96 -5.44 -0.45 24.69
CA ARG A 96 -6.29 -1.19 25.64
C ARG A 96 -7.49 -0.36 26.14
N ALA A 97 -7.37 0.97 26.13
CA ALA A 97 -8.46 1.86 26.52
C ALA A 97 -9.53 2.06 25.41
N GLN A 98 -9.24 1.69 24.16
CA GLN A 98 -10.17 1.88 23.05
C GLN A 98 -11.23 0.78 22.98
N ARG A 99 -12.49 1.19 22.76
CA ARG A 99 -13.64 0.28 22.68
C ARG A 99 -14.28 0.18 21.30
N LYS A 100 -13.93 1.07 20.38
CA LYS A 100 -14.59 1.20 19.07
C LYS A 100 -13.61 1.26 17.88
N LEU A 101 -12.33 0.99 18.11
CA LEU A 101 -11.31 1.29 17.11
C LEU A 101 -11.37 0.32 15.92
N THR A 102 -11.75 0.85 14.76
CA THR A 102 -11.89 0.07 13.52
C THR A 102 -10.72 0.25 12.56
N LYS A 103 -10.02 1.38 12.63
CA LYS A 103 -8.88 1.71 11.76
C LYS A 103 -7.73 2.25 12.60
N LEU A 104 -6.59 1.58 12.55
CA LEU A 104 -5.38 1.97 13.27
C LEU A 104 -4.22 2.14 12.28
N LYS A 105 -3.49 3.26 12.37
CA LYS A 105 -2.24 3.50 11.66
C LYS A 105 -1.17 3.95 12.64
N ILE A 106 -0.13 3.15 12.82
CA ILE A 106 1.06 3.47 13.60
C ILE A 106 2.23 3.62 12.62
N ARG A 107 3.01 4.68 12.79
CA ARG A 107 4.24 4.91 12.02
C ARG A 107 5.42 5.15 12.94
N ASP A 108 6.61 4.76 12.51
CA ASP A 108 7.87 5.18 13.11
C ASP A 108 7.99 4.81 14.60
N ALA A 109 7.33 3.73 15.04
CA ALA A 109 7.46 3.25 16.42
C ALA A 109 8.77 2.47 16.58
N THR A 110 9.54 2.78 17.62
CA THR A 110 10.87 2.19 17.86
C THR A 110 10.82 0.83 18.56
N GLU A 111 9.71 0.52 19.25
CA GLU A 111 9.44 -0.75 19.91
C GLU A 111 7.94 -1.04 19.87
N MET A 112 7.56 -2.31 19.70
CA MET A 112 6.16 -2.67 19.42
C MET A 112 5.65 -3.92 20.15
N ARG A 113 6.41 -4.56 21.04
CA ARG A 113 6.02 -5.84 21.66
C ARG A 113 4.71 -5.75 22.43
N GLU A 114 4.61 -4.82 23.38
CA GLU A 114 3.40 -4.60 24.18
C GLU A 114 2.25 -4.05 23.34
N THR A 115 2.57 -3.20 22.38
CA THR A 115 1.60 -2.62 21.44
C THR A 115 0.97 -3.70 20.57
N MET A 116 1.76 -4.63 20.03
CA MET A 116 1.27 -5.77 19.24
C MET A 116 0.35 -6.67 20.07
N ASN A 117 0.69 -6.90 21.35
CA ASN A 117 -0.19 -7.61 22.28
C ASN A 117 -1.50 -6.83 22.52
N ALA A 118 -1.42 -5.52 22.72
CA ALA A 118 -2.57 -4.67 22.98
C ALA A 118 -3.53 -4.57 21.78
N ILE A 119 -3.05 -4.70 20.54
CA ILE A 119 -3.91 -4.74 19.34
C ILE A 119 -4.96 -5.85 19.45
N GLY A 120 -4.65 -6.99 20.06
CA GLY A 120 -5.61 -8.07 20.26
C GLY A 120 -6.83 -7.70 21.10
N THR A 121 -6.71 -6.69 21.98
CA THR A 121 -7.87 -6.16 22.72
C THR A 121 -8.92 -5.52 21.80
N LEU A 122 -8.56 -5.24 20.55
CA LEU A 122 -9.42 -4.70 19.52
C LEU A 122 -10.05 -5.77 18.63
N SER A 123 -9.91 -7.06 18.96
CA SER A 123 -10.29 -8.21 18.11
C SER A 123 -11.71 -8.14 17.53
N GLN A 124 -12.66 -7.60 18.29
CA GLN A 124 -14.07 -7.48 17.89
C GLN A 124 -14.38 -6.23 17.04
N SER A 125 -13.41 -5.33 16.84
CA SER A 125 -13.63 -4.01 16.25
C SER A 125 -12.69 -3.67 15.11
N ILE A 126 -11.42 -4.09 15.17
CA ILE A 126 -10.42 -3.68 14.19
C ILE A 126 -10.71 -4.30 12.82
N VAL A 127 -10.78 -3.44 11.80
CA VAL A 127 -11.01 -3.82 10.40
C VAL A 127 -9.79 -3.53 9.54
N LYS A 128 -9.02 -2.50 9.89
CA LYS A 128 -7.84 -2.08 9.12
C LYS A 128 -6.69 -1.72 10.05
N LEU A 129 -5.60 -2.46 9.93
CA LEU A 129 -4.36 -2.26 10.67
C LEU A 129 -3.25 -1.84 9.71
N ARG A 130 -2.56 -0.75 10.04
CA ARG A 130 -1.39 -0.26 9.32
C ARG A 130 -0.26 -0.03 10.31
N ILE A 131 0.82 -0.76 10.15
CA ILE A 131 2.06 -0.64 10.90
C ILE A 131 3.13 -0.33 9.86
N LEU A 132 3.71 0.86 9.90
CA LEU A 132 4.59 1.35 8.83
C LEU A 132 5.90 1.86 9.44
N ASN A 133 7.04 1.42 8.92
CA ASN A 133 8.35 1.85 9.40
C ASN A 133 8.50 1.67 10.92
N CYS A 134 7.99 0.56 11.46
CA CYS A 134 8.09 0.26 12.89
C CYS A 134 9.11 -0.87 13.11
N ASN A 135 9.78 -0.83 14.27
CA ASN A 135 10.68 -1.89 14.68
C ASN A 135 9.94 -2.95 15.53
N LEU A 136 9.89 -4.18 15.03
CA LEU A 136 9.31 -5.36 15.67
C LEU A 136 10.39 -6.38 16.07
N GLU A 137 11.66 -5.99 16.15
CA GLU A 137 12.78 -6.86 16.58
C GLU A 137 12.63 -7.41 18.01
N ASN A 138 11.84 -6.74 18.85
CA ASN A 138 11.52 -7.18 20.20
C ASN A 138 10.30 -8.13 20.28
N CYS A 139 9.64 -8.41 19.16
CA CYS A 139 8.51 -9.34 19.09
C CYS A 139 9.00 -10.77 18.82
N THR A 140 9.00 -11.62 19.85
CA THR A 140 9.42 -13.03 19.75
C THR A 140 8.27 -14.03 19.89
N SER A 141 7.07 -13.56 20.24
CA SER A 141 5.88 -14.40 20.40
C SER A 141 4.98 -14.32 19.15
N PRO A 142 4.37 -15.44 18.72
CA PRO A 142 3.40 -15.44 17.64
C PRO A 142 2.28 -14.42 17.86
N PHE A 143 1.83 -13.77 16.78
CA PHE A 143 0.77 -12.75 16.85
C PHE A 143 -0.64 -13.36 16.99
N THR A 144 -0.81 -14.35 17.87
CA THR A 144 -2.07 -15.06 18.12
C THR A 144 -3.21 -14.10 18.47
N ASN A 145 -2.93 -13.11 19.31
CA ASN A 145 -3.90 -12.10 19.73
C ASN A 145 -4.42 -11.27 18.53
N ILE A 146 -3.59 -11.03 17.51
CA ILE A 146 -4.02 -10.36 16.28
C ILE A 146 -4.78 -11.34 15.37
N GLY A 147 -4.39 -12.63 15.35
CA GLY A 147 -5.15 -13.69 14.68
C GLY A 147 -6.61 -13.80 15.16
N GLU A 148 -6.90 -13.43 16.41
CA GLU A 148 -8.28 -13.37 16.92
C GLU A 148 -9.12 -12.21 16.35
N CYS A 149 -8.51 -11.28 15.61
CA CYS A 149 -9.19 -10.15 14.98
C CYS A 149 -9.98 -10.60 13.74
N THR A 150 -11.10 -11.31 13.95
CA THR A 150 -11.92 -11.91 12.87
C THR A 150 -12.51 -10.90 11.88
N ARG A 151 -12.56 -9.62 12.26
CA ARG A 151 -13.03 -8.50 11.41
C ARG A 151 -11.93 -7.81 10.64
N LEU A 152 -10.65 -8.15 10.87
CA LEU A 152 -9.53 -7.58 10.16
C LEU A 152 -9.65 -7.96 8.68
N ARG A 153 -9.79 -6.96 7.80
CA ARG A 153 -9.90 -7.12 6.34
C ARG A 153 -8.72 -6.49 5.60
N SER A 154 -7.84 -5.82 6.31
CA SER A 154 -6.80 -5.00 5.69
C SER A 154 -5.60 -4.90 6.61
N LEU A 155 -4.49 -5.48 6.18
CA LEU A 155 -3.23 -5.50 6.92
C LEU A 155 -2.14 -4.86 6.07
N TYR A 156 -1.48 -3.84 6.61
CA TYR A 156 -0.33 -3.20 5.99
C TYR A 156 0.81 -3.25 7.00
N MET A 157 1.88 -3.95 6.66
CA MET A 157 3.11 -4.09 7.42
C MET A 157 4.27 -3.72 6.50
N ARG A 158 4.53 -2.42 6.35
CA ARG A 158 5.52 -1.90 5.39
C ARG A 158 6.77 -1.42 6.10
N CYS A 159 7.93 -1.61 5.47
CA CYS A 159 9.22 -1.23 6.02
C CYS A 159 9.40 -1.71 7.48
N ILE A 160 9.02 -2.96 7.79
CA ILE A 160 9.11 -3.51 9.14
C ILE A 160 10.44 -4.22 9.34
N SER A 161 11.12 -3.88 10.43
CA SER A 161 12.25 -4.66 10.95
C SER A 161 11.71 -5.77 11.85
N PHE A 162 12.04 -7.02 11.54
CA PHE A 162 11.67 -8.17 12.35
C PHE A 162 12.87 -8.74 13.09
N THR A 163 12.60 -9.46 14.17
CA THR A 163 13.62 -10.18 14.91
C THR A 163 14.24 -11.30 14.07
N THR A 164 15.54 -11.53 14.21
CA THR A 164 16.21 -12.69 13.63
C THR A 164 16.16 -13.93 14.54
N ASN A 165 15.71 -13.74 15.80
CA ASN A 165 15.67 -14.79 16.81
C ASN A 165 14.43 -15.71 16.71
N THR A 166 13.47 -15.37 15.86
CA THR A 166 12.21 -16.10 15.69
C THR A 166 11.85 -16.10 14.23
N SER A 167 11.38 -17.24 13.71
CA SER A 167 10.95 -17.31 12.33
C SER A 167 9.79 -16.35 12.08
N LEU A 168 9.89 -15.56 11.01
CA LEU A 168 8.81 -14.65 10.62
C LEU A 168 7.51 -15.40 10.32
N SER A 169 7.61 -16.64 9.83
CA SER A 169 6.46 -17.51 9.61
C SER A 169 5.77 -17.83 10.93
N GLN A 170 6.52 -18.12 12.00
CA GLN A 170 5.93 -18.34 13.33
C GLN A 170 5.21 -17.10 13.85
N LEU A 171 5.74 -15.89 13.59
CA LEU A 171 5.11 -14.65 14.02
C LEU A 171 3.79 -14.37 13.28
N LEU A 172 3.77 -14.54 11.96
CA LEU A 172 2.66 -14.14 11.09
C LEU A 172 1.61 -15.22 10.84
N MET A 173 1.94 -16.51 10.97
CA MET A 173 1.02 -17.61 10.66
C MET A 173 -0.33 -17.53 11.38
N PRO A 174 -0.42 -17.16 12.69
CA PRO A 174 -1.71 -17.02 13.35
C PRO A 174 -2.63 -16.00 12.69
N ILE A 175 -2.06 -14.92 12.12
CA ILE A 175 -2.82 -13.90 11.39
C ILE A 175 -3.30 -14.48 10.05
N ALA A 176 -2.42 -15.17 9.32
CA ALA A 176 -2.75 -15.76 8.02
C ALA A 176 -3.83 -16.84 8.09
N GLN A 177 -3.81 -17.70 9.12
CA GLN A 177 -4.77 -18.80 9.28
C GLN A 177 -6.17 -18.33 9.71
N ASN A 178 -6.24 -17.24 10.49
CA ASN A 178 -7.48 -16.87 11.17
C ASN A 178 -8.20 -15.66 10.55
N CYS A 179 -7.48 -14.79 9.83
CA CYS A 179 -8.06 -13.59 9.23
C CYS A 179 -8.33 -13.75 7.73
N GLU A 180 -9.48 -13.24 7.27
CA GLU A 180 -9.82 -13.16 5.84
C GLU A 180 -9.59 -11.73 5.34
N PHE A 181 -8.73 -11.55 4.35
CA PHE A 181 -8.28 -10.24 3.91
C PHE A 181 -8.96 -9.80 2.61
N HIS A 182 -9.14 -8.49 2.48
CA HIS A 182 -9.39 -7.80 1.22
C HIS A 182 -8.09 -7.21 0.66
N ASN A 183 -7.22 -6.71 1.53
CA ASN A 183 -5.98 -6.07 1.13
C ASN A 183 -4.84 -6.51 2.05
N ILE A 184 -3.72 -6.89 1.47
CA ILE A 184 -2.44 -7.07 2.18
C ILE A 184 -1.37 -6.22 1.51
N ASP A 185 -0.48 -5.66 2.32
CA ASP A 185 0.66 -4.87 1.86
C ASP A 185 1.85 -5.13 2.78
N PHE A 186 2.84 -5.83 2.23
CA PHE A 186 4.13 -6.10 2.85
C PHE A 186 5.27 -5.44 2.07
N SER A 187 4.99 -4.31 1.41
CA SER A 187 6.00 -3.59 0.64
C SER A 187 7.20 -3.21 1.51
N LYS A 188 8.40 -3.53 1.03
CA LYS A 188 9.67 -3.38 1.73
C LYS A 188 9.71 -4.16 3.05
N THR A 189 9.05 -5.31 3.12
CA THR A 189 9.00 -6.18 4.29
C THR A 189 8.98 -7.64 3.83
N PRO A 190 9.89 -8.50 4.33
CA PRO A 190 9.87 -9.90 3.98
C PRO A 190 8.50 -10.52 4.32
N LEU A 191 7.95 -11.31 3.41
CA LEU A 191 6.76 -12.14 3.66
C LEU A 191 7.10 -13.59 3.33
N PRO A 192 7.10 -14.51 4.31
CA PRO A 192 7.40 -15.91 4.03
C PRO A 192 6.38 -16.52 3.08
N VAL A 193 6.84 -17.37 2.17
CA VAL A 193 6.02 -17.95 1.09
C VAL A 193 4.84 -18.75 1.65
N GLU A 194 5.05 -19.51 2.72
CA GLU A 194 4.00 -20.29 3.39
C GLU A 194 2.91 -19.41 4.02
N VAL A 195 3.27 -18.21 4.48
CA VAL A 195 2.31 -17.24 5.02
C VAL A 195 1.46 -16.67 3.88
N LEU A 196 2.06 -16.37 2.72
CA LEU A 196 1.33 -15.90 1.54
C LEU A 196 0.38 -16.98 1.00
N ILE A 197 0.82 -18.24 0.94
CA ILE A 197 -0.02 -19.39 0.55
C ILE A 197 -1.24 -19.48 1.47
N GLU A 198 -1.03 -19.38 2.79
CA GLU A 198 -2.12 -19.49 3.76
C GLU A 198 -3.10 -18.30 3.65
N ILE A 199 -2.60 -17.07 3.46
CA ILE A 199 -3.43 -15.91 3.18
C ILE A 199 -4.28 -16.12 1.91
N ALA A 200 -3.68 -16.64 0.83
CA ALA A 200 -4.37 -16.90 -0.43
C ALA A 200 -5.53 -17.90 -0.24
N LYS A 201 -5.28 -19.01 0.46
CA LYS A 201 -6.30 -20.01 0.80
C LYS A 201 -7.42 -19.41 1.65
N LYS A 202 -7.04 -18.76 2.75
CA LYS A 202 -8.00 -18.21 3.73
C LYS A 202 -8.86 -17.11 3.11
N SER A 203 -8.28 -16.30 2.23
CA SER A 203 -8.92 -15.13 1.62
C SER A 203 -9.39 -15.38 0.18
N SER A 204 -9.60 -16.64 -0.22
CA SER A 204 -9.85 -17.06 -1.61
C SER A 204 -10.96 -16.26 -2.32
N THR A 205 -12.05 -15.94 -1.62
CA THR A 205 -13.18 -15.18 -2.20
C THR A 205 -13.13 -13.68 -1.94
N THR A 206 -12.26 -13.23 -1.03
CA THR A 206 -12.29 -11.88 -0.47
C THR A 206 -11.09 -11.03 -0.88
N LEU A 207 -9.95 -11.64 -1.21
CA LEU A 207 -8.71 -10.93 -1.50
C LEU A 207 -8.82 -10.13 -2.81
N ARG A 208 -8.51 -8.84 -2.74
CA ARG A 208 -8.61 -7.88 -3.85
C ARG A 208 -7.29 -7.21 -4.18
N ARG A 209 -6.42 -7.00 -3.18
CA ARG A 209 -5.15 -6.30 -3.37
C ARG A 209 -4.01 -6.97 -2.62
N VAL A 210 -2.90 -7.18 -3.32
CA VAL A 210 -1.66 -7.74 -2.79
C VAL A 210 -0.51 -6.87 -3.25
N HIS A 211 0.23 -6.28 -2.30
CA HIS A 211 1.38 -5.41 -2.57
C HIS A 211 2.61 -5.98 -1.86
N LEU A 212 3.63 -6.35 -2.62
CA LEU A 212 4.80 -7.11 -2.20
C LEU A 212 6.10 -6.55 -2.82
N VAL A 213 6.18 -5.22 -2.96
CA VAL A 213 7.40 -4.52 -3.43
C VAL A 213 8.58 -4.90 -2.53
N ARG A 214 9.76 -5.10 -3.11
CA ARG A 214 10.97 -5.48 -2.37
C ARG A 214 11.60 -4.28 -1.67
N PRO A 215 12.40 -4.50 -0.63
CA PRO A 215 13.35 -3.50 -0.16
C PRO A 215 14.42 -3.22 -1.22
N ASP A 216 14.86 -1.97 -1.35
CA ASP A 216 15.76 -1.51 -2.42
C ASP A 216 17.20 -2.11 -2.31
N ASN A 217 17.58 -2.64 -1.14
CA ASN A 217 18.97 -3.02 -0.80
C ASN A 217 19.13 -4.47 -0.32
N ASP A 218 18.12 -5.33 -0.48
CA ASP A 218 18.19 -6.69 0.09
C ASP A 218 18.88 -7.68 -0.87
N THR A 219 19.93 -8.33 -0.40
CA THR A 219 20.65 -9.38 -1.16
C THR A 219 20.05 -10.77 -0.96
N GLN A 220 19.10 -10.93 -0.03
CA GLN A 220 18.42 -12.19 0.26
C GLN A 220 16.97 -12.13 -0.23
N TYR A 221 16.81 -12.33 -1.53
CA TYR A 221 15.49 -12.39 -2.14
C TYR A 221 14.76 -13.67 -1.73
N LEU A 222 13.56 -13.52 -1.17
CA LEU A 222 12.63 -14.63 -0.98
C LEU A 222 11.94 -14.90 -2.31
N ASP A 223 12.14 -16.10 -2.84
CA ASP A 223 11.37 -16.60 -3.97
C ASP A 223 9.92 -16.88 -3.52
N LEU A 224 8.96 -16.17 -4.12
CA LEU A 224 7.54 -16.28 -3.82
C LEU A 224 6.77 -17.08 -4.87
N SER A 225 7.44 -17.85 -5.74
CA SER A 225 6.78 -18.58 -6.84
C SER A 225 5.59 -19.41 -6.38
N ALA A 226 5.77 -20.23 -5.34
CA ALA A 226 4.67 -21.05 -4.79
C ALA A 226 3.54 -20.20 -4.17
N GLY A 227 3.87 -19.02 -3.64
CA GLY A 227 2.89 -18.06 -3.14
C GLY A 227 2.11 -17.38 -4.26
N ILE A 228 2.77 -17.02 -5.37
CA ILE A 228 2.16 -16.48 -6.59
C ILE A 228 1.22 -17.52 -7.22
N GLU A 229 1.65 -18.77 -7.31
CA GLU A 229 0.81 -19.89 -7.77
C GLU A 229 -0.42 -20.09 -6.86
N ALA A 230 -0.24 -19.99 -5.54
CA ALA A 230 -1.37 -20.06 -4.61
C ALA A 230 -2.34 -18.88 -4.79
N LEU A 231 -1.86 -17.66 -5.05
CA LEU A 231 -2.74 -16.53 -5.40
C LEU A 231 -3.53 -16.82 -6.67
N ALA A 232 -2.89 -17.39 -7.69
CA ALA A 232 -3.55 -17.78 -8.94
C ALA A 232 -4.65 -18.83 -8.70
N GLN A 233 -4.37 -19.82 -7.85
CA GLN A 233 -5.27 -20.94 -7.57
C GLN A 233 -6.46 -20.53 -6.70
N TYR A 234 -6.23 -19.71 -5.66
CA TYR A 234 -7.24 -19.45 -4.64
C TYR A 234 -7.84 -18.05 -4.72
N ALA A 235 -7.07 -17.01 -5.06
CA ALA A 235 -7.48 -15.61 -5.00
C ALA A 235 -7.96 -15.08 -6.37
N THR A 236 -8.90 -15.79 -7.01
CA THR A 236 -9.39 -15.49 -8.37
C THR A 236 -10.06 -14.12 -8.53
N ASN A 237 -10.38 -13.50 -7.40
CA ASN A 237 -11.05 -12.21 -7.25
C ASN A 237 -10.08 -11.02 -7.12
N LEU A 238 -8.77 -11.28 -7.18
CA LEU A 238 -7.74 -10.26 -7.06
C LEU A 238 -7.83 -9.25 -8.21
N ARG A 239 -7.64 -7.98 -7.88
CA ARG A 239 -7.76 -6.86 -8.84
C ARG A 239 -6.48 -6.06 -8.94
N HIS A 240 -5.71 -5.99 -7.85
CA HIS A 240 -4.44 -5.26 -7.79
C HIS A 240 -3.35 -6.22 -7.35
N PHE A 241 -2.29 -6.30 -8.14
CA PHE A 241 -1.08 -7.04 -7.80
C PHE A 241 0.14 -6.18 -8.07
N GLU A 242 0.99 -6.02 -7.05
CA GLU A 242 2.23 -5.28 -7.13
C GLU A 242 3.36 -6.13 -6.53
N ARG A 243 4.39 -6.40 -7.33
CA ARG A 243 5.54 -7.24 -6.95
C ARG A 243 6.72 -6.97 -7.88
N ASP A 244 7.88 -6.72 -7.31
CA ASP A 244 9.11 -6.65 -8.11
C ASP A 244 9.61 -8.07 -8.43
N ILE A 245 9.17 -8.66 -9.54
CA ILE A 245 9.34 -10.10 -9.80
C ILE A 245 10.81 -10.52 -9.95
N LEU A 246 11.13 -11.74 -9.52
CA LEU A 246 12.44 -12.39 -9.70
C LEU A 246 12.48 -13.22 -10.99
N PRO A 247 13.68 -13.51 -11.53
CA PRO A 247 13.81 -14.39 -12.70
C PRO A 247 13.18 -15.77 -12.48
N SER A 248 13.27 -16.31 -11.26
CA SER A 248 12.67 -17.59 -10.90
C SER A 248 11.14 -17.54 -10.79
N GLU A 249 10.55 -16.34 -10.66
CA GLU A 249 9.11 -16.12 -10.52
C GLU A 249 8.39 -15.90 -11.86
N ILE A 250 9.09 -15.92 -13.00
CA ILE A 250 8.50 -15.62 -14.32
C ILE A 250 7.42 -16.65 -14.70
N ASP A 251 7.70 -17.94 -14.49
CA ASP A 251 6.76 -19.02 -14.84
C ASP A 251 5.52 -18.98 -13.94
N SER A 252 5.70 -18.76 -12.64
CA SER A 252 4.60 -18.63 -11.68
C SER A 252 3.78 -17.36 -11.94
N THR A 253 4.41 -16.26 -12.32
CA THR A 253 3.73 -15.02 -12.75
C THR A 253 2.94 -15.25 -14.04
N SER A 254 3.50 -15.96 -15.01
CA SER A 254 2.79 -16.33 -16.25
C SER A 254 1.57 -17.21 -15.95
N TYR A 255 1.70 -18.19 -15.07
CA TYR A 255 0.57 -19.01 -14.59
C TYR A 255 -0.50 -18.16 -13.89
N PHE A 256 -0.08 -17.23 -13.06
CA PHE A 256 -0.95 -16.28 -12.38
C PHE A 256 -1.76 -15.42 -13.34
N LEU A 257 -1.12 -14.80 -14.32
CA LEU A 257 -1.81 -13.98 -15.33
C LEU A 257 -2.77 -14.82 -16.19
N ASN A 258 -2.39 -16.05 -16.55
CA ASN A 258 -3.27 -16.97 -17.26
C ASN A 258 -4.51 -17.36 -16.45
N SER A 259 -4.38 -17.44 -15.13
CA SER A 259 -5.46 -17.87 -14.24
C SER A 259 -6.42 -16.73 -13.88
N ILE A 260 -5.88 -15.52 -13.63
CA ILE A 260 -6.66 -14.42 -13.05
C ILE A 260 -6.62 -13.11 -13.86
N GLY A 261 -5.97 -13.07 -15.02
CA GLY A 261 -5.82 -11.82 -15.80
C GLY A 261 -7.14 -11.08 -16.06
N GLN A 262 -8.25 -11.81 -16.23
CA GLN A 262 -9.57 -11.22 -16.49
C GLN A 262 -10.19 -10.44 -15.31
N SER A 263 -9.65 -10.57 -14.11
CA SER A 263 -10.06 -9.81 -12.93
C SER A 263 -9.12 -8.67 -12.56
N LEU A 264 -7.91 -8.62 -13.14
CA LEU A 264 -6.91 -7.60 -12.85
C LEU A 264 -7.30 -6.23 -13.44
N GLU A 265 -7.25 -5.21 -12.58
CA GLU A 265 -7.45 -3.80 -12.88
C GLU A 265 -6.12 -3.02 -12.77
N ARG A 266 -5.20 -3.48 -11.93
CA ARG A 266 -3.87 -2.89 -11.74
C ARG A 266 -2.81 -3.99 -11.60
N LEU A 267 -1.79 -3.91 -12.42
CA LEU A 267 -0.66 -4.84 -12.42
C LEU A 267 0.63 -4.03 -12.42
N GLU A 268 1.45 -4.22 -11.40
CA GLU A 268 2.76 -3.60 -11.29
C GLU A 268 3.78 -4.71 -11.04
N ILE A 269 4.46 -5.09 -12.10
CA ILE A 269 5.49 -6.12 -12.08
C ILE A 269 6.78 -5.52 -12.63
N ASP A 270 7.42 -4.70 -11.81
CA ASP A 270 8.75 -4.19 -12.12
C ASP A 270 9.79 -5.30 -11.87
N SER A 271 10.95 -5.21 -12.50
CA SER A 271 12.09 -6.01 -12.10
C SER A 271 13.39 -5.32 -12.46
N ASN A 272 14.33 -5.31 -11.53
CA ASN A 272 15.73 -5.02 -11.82
C ASN A 272 16.38 -6.22 -12.58
N MET A 273 15.86 -6.51 -13.78
CA MET A 273 16.27 -7.60 -14.65
C MET A 273 16.81 -7.04 -15.96
N ASP A 274 17.93 -6.32 -15.86
CA ASP A 274 18.64 -5.71 -16.98
C ASP A 274 18.74 -6.68 -18.18
N GLY A 275 18.13 -6.29 -19.30
CA GLY A 275 18.34 -6.93 -20.60
C GLY A 275 17.59 -8.23 -20.87
N ARG A 276 16.64 -8.67 -20.02
CA ARG A 276 15.85 -9.89 -20.31
C ARG A 276 14.62 -9.59 -21.15
N ASP A 277 14.45 -10.39 -22.19
CA ASP A 277 13.26 -10.41 -23.04
C ASP A 277 12.05 -10.96 -22.28
N MET A 278 11.05 -10.11 -22.08
CA MET A 278 9.76 -10.37 -21.43
C MET A 278 8.59 -10.40 -22.43
N SER A 279 8.87 -10.51 -23.73
CA SER A 279 7.84 -10.52 -24.79
C SER A 279 6.71 -11.51 -24.51
N ASN A 280 7.02 -12.74 -24.10
CA ASN A 280 6.00 -13.76 -23.78
C ASN A 280 5.09 -13.35 -22.62
N LEU A 281 5.64 -12.67 -21.62
CA LEU A 281 4.88 -12.20 -20.46
C LEU A 281 3.98 -11.04 -20.86
N ILE A 282 4.48 -10.11 -21.67
CA ILE A 282 3.72 -8.98 -22.23
C ILE A 282 2.59 -9.45 -23.14
N GLU A 283 2.84 -10.41 -24.03
CA GLU A 283 1.79 -11.05 -24.84
C GLU A 283 0.70 -11.68 -23.95
N THR A 284 1.11 -12.33 -22.87
CA THR A 284 0.17 -12.92 -21.91
C THR A 284 -0.68 -11.85 -21.24
N ILE A 285 -0.09 -10.69 -20.87
CA ILE A 285 -0.83 -9.55 -20.34
C ILE A 285 -1.86 -9.06 -21.36
N GLY A 286 -1.45 -8.78 -22.60
CA GLY A 286 -2.36 -8.33 -23.67
C GLY A 286 -3.52 -9.29 -23.89
N ARG A 287 -3.25 -10.60 -23.95
CA ARG A 287 -4.29 -11.61 -24.21
C ARG A 287 -5.23 -11.85 -23.04
N LYS A 288 -4.77 -11.70 -21.80
CA LYS A 288 -5.52 -12.13 -20.59
C LYS A 288 -6.06 -10.99 -19.74
N CYS A 289 -5.45 -9.80 -19.77
CA CYS A 289 -5.72 -8.71 -18.84
C CYS A 289 -6.56 -7.57 -19.47
N GLN A 290 -7.73 -7.92 -20.02
CA GLN A 290 -8.58 -6.97 -20.76
C GLN A 290 -9.21 -5.86 -19.89
N LYS A 291 -9.20 -6.02 -18.56
CA LYS A 291 -9.71 -5.02 -17.61
C LYS A 291 -8.61 -4.11 -17.03
N LEU A 292 -7.39 -4.26 -17.50
CA LEU A 292 -6.24 -3.57 -16.94
C LEU A 292 -6.32 -2.07 -17.21
N CYS A 293 -6.29 -1.29 -16.13
CA CYS A 293 -6.32 0.18 -16.16
C CYS A 293 -4.95 0.79 -15.85
N VAL A 294 -4.13 0.09 -15.07
CA VAL A 294 -2.78 0.54 -14.73
C VAL A 294 -1.81 -0.61 -14.92
N LEU A 295 -0.74 -0.37 -15.69
CA LEU A 295 0.35 -1.30 -15.91
C LEU A 295 1.68 -0.61 -15.60
N ASN A 296 2.50 -1.26 -14.78
CA ASN A 296 3.92 -0.95 -14.64
C ASN A 296 4.74 -2.20 -14.98
N ILE A 297 5.53 -2.09 -16.04
CA ILE A 297 6.49 -3.09 -16.53
C ILE A 297 7.83 -2.41 -16.81
N SER A 298 8.21 -1.44 -15.97
CA SER A 298 9.50 -0.76 -16.04
C SER A 298 10.63 -1.79 -16.14
N ASN A 299 11.73 -1.41 -16.81
CA ASN A 299 12.92 -2.24 -17.03
C ASN A 299 12.69 -3.52 -17.87
N PHE A 300 11.49 -3.78 -18.40
CA PHE A 300 11.27 -4.94 -19.26
C PHE A 300 11.80 -4.67 -20.66
N GLU A 301 12.53 -5.65 -21.22
CA GLU A 301 12.83 -5.67 -22.66
C GLU A 301 11.80 -6.51 -23.40
N PHE A 302 11.47 -6.11 -24.63
CA PHE A 302 10.43 -6.76 -25.42
C PHE A 302 10.55 -6.46 -26.90
N ASN A 303 10.00 -7.33 -27.73
CA ASN A 303 9.85 -7.05 -29.16
C ASN A 303 8.56 -6.26 -29.43
N LEU A 304 8.50 -5.64 -30.61
CA LEU A 304 7.39 -4.77 -31.00
C LEU A 304 6.06 -5.53 -31.14
N ASP A 305 6.09 -6.78 -31.63
CA ASP A 305 4.88 -7.60 -31.84
C ASP A 305 4.18 -7.91 -30.50
N ALA A 306 4.96 -8.21 -29.46
CA ALA A 306 4.44 -8.42 -28.12
C ALA A 306 3.80 -7.15 -27.54
N PHE A 307 4.42 -5.99 -27.79
CA PHE A 307 3.87 -4.71 -27.35
C PHE A 307 2.60 -4.34 -28.12
N GLU A 308 2.53 -4.64 -29.42
CA GLU A 308 1.31 -4.46 -30.20
C GLU A 308 0.15 -5.32 -29.65
N GLU A 309 0.42 -6.58 -29.27
CA GLU A 309 -0.58 -7.43 -28.60
C GLU A 309 -1.05 -6.82 -27.27
N LEU A 310 -0.14 -6.23 -26.48
CA LEU A 310 -0.47 -5.53 -25.24
C LEU A 310 -1.44 -4.37 -25.49
N VAL A 311 -1.10 -3.46 -26.41
CA VAL A 311 -1.91 -2.28 -26.72
C VAL A 311 -3.29 -2.69 -27.26
N ASN A 312 -3.33 -3.68 -28.14
CA ASN A 312 -4.58 -4.17 -28.73
C ASN A 312 -5.51 -4.86 -27.72
N GLY A 313 -4.93 -5.58 -26.76
CA GLY A 313 -5.65 -6.35 -25.74
C GLY A 313 -6.09 -5.52 -24.53
N CYS A 314 -5.26 -4.60 -24.05
CA CYS A 314 -5.49 -3.80 -22.84
C CYS A 314 -6.14 -2.43 -23.14
N ARG A 315 -7.31 -2.44 -23.78
CA ARG A 315 -7.97 -1.20 -24.27
C ARG A 315 -8.46 -0.23 -23.19
N LEU A 316 -8.49 -0.67 -21.93
CA LEU A 316 -8.87 0.16 -20.78
C LEU A 316 -7.66 0.76 -20.06
N LEU A 317 -6.45 0.65 -20.62
CA LEU A 317 -5.23 1.13 -19.98
C LEU A 317 -5.22 2.66 -19.96
N HIS A 318 -5.20 3.23 -18.74
CA HIS A 318 -5.14 4.68 -18.49
C HIS A 318 -3.73 5.12 -18.09
N THR A 319 -2.99 4.25 -17.41
CA THR A 319 -1.62 4.52 -16.97
C THR A 319 -0.72 3.40 -17.42
N LEU A 320 0.33 3.75 -18.17
CA LEU A 320 1.38 2.83 -18.60
C LEU A 320 2.73 3.36 -18.14
N ASN A 321 3.45 2.54 -17.37
CA ASN A 321 4.85 2.77 -17.05
C ASN A 321 5.74 1.71 -17.73
N ILE A 322 6.62 2.19 -18.60
CA ILE A 322 7.63 1.44 -19.35
C ILE A 322 9.00 2.14 -19.25
N ASP A 323 9.24 2.85 -18.14
CA ASP A 323 10.52 3.51 -17.83
C ASP A 323 11.69 2.52 -17.93
N TYR A 324 12.89 3.04 -18.20
CA TYR A 324 14.18 2.33 -18.20
C TYR A 324 14.32 1.18 -19.22
N SER A 325 13.37 1.01 -20.13
CA SER A 325 13.41 -0.04 -21.15
C SER A 325 14.21 0.40 -22.38
N GLN A 326 15.15 -0.44 -22.83
CA GLN A 326 15.88 -0.23 -24.09
C GLN A 326 15.02 -0.53 -25.33
N SER A 327 13.99 -1.33 -25.16
CA SER A 327 13.06 -1.72 -26.23
C SER A 327 12.10 -0.60 -26.61
N VAL A 328 11.86 0.36 -25.70
CA VAL A 328 11.03 1.54 -25.96
C VAL A 328 11.74 2.47 -26.94
N ASN A 329 11.14 2.63 -28.11
CA ASN A 329 11.64 3.43 -29.23
C ASN A 329 10.48 4.14 -29.94
N ASP A 330 10.78 4.93 -30.97
CA ASP A 330 9.76 5.73 -31.67
C ASP A 330 8.57 4.91 -32.19
N ARG A 331 8.78 3.66 -32.65
CA ARG A 331 7.69 2.78 -33.12
C ARG A 331 6.74 2.33 -32.00
N VAL A 332 7.23 2.31 -30.75
CA VAL A 332 6.38 2.03 -29.58
C VAL A 332 5.42 3.19 -29.36
N LEU A 333 5.85 4.44 -29.57
CA LEU A 333 4.99 5.61 -29.48
C LEU A 333 3.95 5.64 -30.60
N GLU A 334 4.33 5.29 -31.84
CA GLU A 334 3.40 5.14 -32.97
C GLU A 334 2.24 4.18 -32.63
N LEU A 335 2.51 3.05 -31.96
CA LEU A 335 1.47 2.11 -31.51
C LEU A 335 0.54 2.71 -30.44
N LEU A 336 1.08 3.57 -29.57
CA LEU A 336 0.34 4.17 -28.47
C LEU A 336 -0.55 5.34 -28.92
N VAL A 337 -0.37 5.90 -30.11
CA VAL A 337 -1.22 6.99 -30.65
C VAL A 337 -2.70 6.59 -30.59
N HIS A 338 -3.03 5.34 -30.89
CA HIS A 338 -4.40 4.82 -30.91
C HIS A 338 -4.89 4.23 -29.58
N ALA A 339 -4.09 4.32 -28.51
CA ALA A 339 -4.50 3.92 -27.17
C ALA A 339 -5.44 4.98 -26.56
N SER A 340 -6.72 4.93 -26.93
CA SER A 340 -7.72 5.97 -26.61
C SER A 340 -8.01 6.19 -25.13
N SER A 341 -7.82 5.16 -24.30
CA SER A 341 -8.00 5.26 -22.85
C SER A 341 -6.77 5.82 -22.12
N LEU A 342 -5.61 5.88 -22.78
CA LEU A 342 -4.35 6.27 -22.15
C LEU A 342 -4.41 7.75 -21.72
N GLN A 343 -3.96 8.02 -20.50
CA GLN A 343 -3.94 9.34 -19.87
C GLN A 343 -2.56 9.70 -19.32
N THR A 344 -1.78 8.70 -18.90
CA THR A 344 -0.45 8.93 -18.33
C THR A 344 0.51 7.89 -18.89
N LEU A 345 1.64 8.36 -19.41
CA LEU A 345 2.72 7.55 -19.97
C LEU A 345 4.05 7.92 -19.30
N TYR A 346 4.72 6.92 -18.74
CA TYR A 346 6.07 7.06 -18.17
C TYR A 346 7.07 6.34 -19.08
N ILE A 347 8.03 7.10 -19.62
CA ILE A 347 9.09 6.64 -20.56
C ILE A 347 10.47 7.24 -20.21
N LYS A 348 10.73 7.50 -18.92
CA LYS A 348 12.00 8.04 -18.43
C LYS A 348 13.13 7.08 -18.75
N LEU A 349 14.29 7.65 -19.12
CA LEU A 349 15.51 6.90 -19.39
C LEU A 349 15.33 5.75 -20.42
N CYS A 350 14.45 5.97 -21.42
CA CYS A 350 14.31 5.13 -22.62
C CYS A 350 15.15 5.75 -23.76
N PRO A 351 16.40 5.29 -23.99
CA PRO A 351 17.37 6.04 -24.80
C PRO A 351 17.08 6.05 -26.31
N ASN A 352 16.14 5.23 -26.77
CA ASN A 352 15.80 5.08 -28.18
C ASN A 352 14.54 5.87 -28.57
N VAL A 353 14.04 6.73 -27.69
CA VAL A 353 12.94 7.67 -27.96
C VAL A 353 13.52 9.05 -28.22
N SER A 354 13.22 9.61 -29.39
CA SER A 354 13.62 10.99 -29.70
C SER A 354 12.63 12.01 -29.11
N VAL A 355 13.12 13.21 -28.77
CA VAL A 355 12.26 14.31 -28.31
C VAL A 355 11.27 14.74 -29.40
N GLU A 356 11.72 14.73 -30.66
CA GLU A 356 10.88 15.01 -31.83
C GLU A 356 9.70 14.03 -31.94
N GLU A 357 9.92 12.76 -31.60
CA GLU A 357 8.86 11.76 -31.59
C GLU A 357 7.83 11.99 -30.49
N ILE A 358 8.27 12.44 -29.30
CA ILE A 358 7.35 12.76 -28.20
C ILE A 358 6.44 13.93 -28.62
N GLU A 359 7.01 14.96 -29.25
CA GLU A 359 6.24 16.09 -29.80
C GLU A 359 5.24 15.59 -30.85
N ARG A 360 5.69 14.75 -31.80
CA ARG A 360 4.82 14.15 -32.83
C ARG A 360 3.70 13.30 -32.24
N PHE A 361 3.98 12.51 -31.21
CA PHE A 361 2.99 11.70 -30.50
C PHE A 361 1.85 12.57 -29.92
N HIS A 362 2.17 13.73 -29.35
CA HIS A 362 1.16 14.67 -28.87
C HIS A 362 0.32 15.26 -30.01
N GLU A 363 0.95 15.71 -31.09
CA GLU A 363 0.27 16.28 -32.26
C GLU A 363 -0.67 15.27 -32.94
N GLU A 364 -0.21 14.03 -33.13
CA GLU A 364 -1.01 12.98 -33.78
C GLU A 364 -2.23 12.57 -32.94
N ARG A 365 -2.09 12.53 -31.61
CA ARG A 365 -3.23 12.27 -30.71
C ARG A 365 -4.24 13.40 -30.72
N GLU A 366 -3.78 14.66 -30.77
CA GLU A 366 -4.67 15.81 -30.93
C GLU A 366 -5.43 15.73 -32.27
N PHE A 367 -4.73 15.43 -33.37
CA PHE A 367 -5.34 15.26 -34.68
C PHE A 367 -6.34 14.10 -34.74
N ALA A 368 -6.05 12.99 -34.04
CA ALA A 368 -6.93 11.84 -33.91
C ALA A 368 -8.15 12.11 -33.01
N GLY A 369 -8.21 13.25 -32.31
CA GLY A 369 -9.26 13.58 -31.36
C GLY A 369 -9.18 12.77 -30.06
N GLU A 370 -8.01 12.23 -29.76
CA GLU A 370 -7.75 11.44 -28.56
C GLU A 370 -7.50 12.34 -27.34
N ARG A 371 -7.60 11.76 -26.15
CA ARG A 371 -7.30 12.50 -24.92
C ARG A 371 -5.81 12.83 -24.83
N GLU A 372 -5.54 14.03 -24.31
CA GLU A 372 -4.20 14.45 -23.91
C GLU A 372 -3.61 13.44 -22.92
N VAL A 373 -2.35 13.10 -23.14
CA VAL A 373 -1.58 12.18 -22.29
C VAL A 373 -0.51 12.99 -21.59
N GLU A 374 -0.41 12.88 -20.28
CA GLU A 374 0.74 13.37 -19.53
C GLU A 374 1.92 12.42 -19.76
N VAL A 375 2.95 12.90 -20.45
CA VAL A 375 4.18 12.14 -20.70
C VAL A 375 5.26 12.61 -19.73
N GLU A 376 5.69 11.71 -18.85
CA GLU A 376 6.85 11.96 -18.01
C GLU A 376 8.10 11.33 -18.65
N TYR A 377 9.01 12.16 -19.15
CA TYR A 377 10.25 11.76 -19.82
C TYR A 377 11.42 12.64 -19.33
N TYR A 378 12.54 12.02 -18.93
CA TYR A 378 13.84 12.66 -18.63
C TYR A 378 14.98 11.64 -18.78
#